data_AF-A0A2E5TWY6-F1
#
_entry.id   AF-A0A2E5TWY6-F1
#
_cell.length_a   1.000
_cell.length_b   1.000
_cell.length_c   1.000
_cell.angle_alpha   90.00
_cell.angle_beta   90.00
_cell.angle_gamma   90.00
#
_symmetry.space_group_name_H-M   'P 1'
#
loop_
_entity.id
_entity.type
_entity.pdbx_description
1 polymer ?
#
loop_
_entity_poly.entity_id
_entity_poly.type
_entity_poly.pdbx_seq_one_letter_code
_entity_poly.pdbx_strand_id
1 'polypeptide(L)'
;MVPVQMNPMAAQGLTEMYRQQRAIVEQSREIQKATQTGQVESTQSTLASGSVQGAGFGDVLNQFVGEVNQKQLASSQAVNDLISGKEIPLHQAMITMQEAGVAFQLMVEVRNKLLEGYQDLMRMQI
;
A
#
# COMPACT_ATOMS: atom_id res chain seq x y z
N MET A 1 60.44 58.32 -1.05
CA MET A 1 60.10 57.04 -1.71
C MET A 1 60.98 55.96 -1.12
N VAL A 2 60.45 55.12 -0.22
CA VAL A 2 61.06 53.86 0.22
C VAL A 2 59.90 52.87 0.42
N PRO A 3 59.74 51.82 -0.42
CA PRO A 3 58.68 50.84 -0.23
C PRO A 3 59.08 49.73 0.75
N VAL A 4 58.06 49.25 1.44
CA VAL A 4 58.06 48.39 2.63
C VAL A 4 58.35 46.92 2.28
N GLN A 5 59.13 46.32 3.16
CA GLN A 5 59.54 44.92 3.24
C GLN A 5 58.33 43.96 3.21
N MET A 6 58.35 42.94 2.34
CA MET A 6 57.31 41.89 2.30
C MET A 6 57.92 40.52 2.60
N ASN A 7 57.23 39.84 3.52
CA ASN A 7 57.66 38.73 4.35
C ASN A 7 57.62 37.37 3.60
N PRO A 8 58.68 36.54 3.59
CA PRO A 8 58.75 35.30 2.78
C PRO A 8 57.97 34.08 3.34
N MET A 9 57.26 34.20 4.45
CA MET A 9 56.62 33.07 5.17
C MET A 9 55.25 32.61 4.62
N ALA A 10 54.64 33.30 3.65
CA ALA A 10 53.30 32.95 3.13
C ALA A 10 53.31 32.00 1.92
N ALA A 11 54.47 31.79 1.28
CA ALA A 11 54.60 30.94 0.09
C ALA A 11 54.75 29.44 0.42
N GLN A 12 55.07 29.09 1.67
CA GLN A 12 55.31 27.71 2.08
C GLN A 12 54.00 26.96 2.41
N GLY A 13 53.01 27.64 3.00
CA GLY A 13 51.73 26.99 3.37
C GLY A 13 50.82 26.62 2.19
N LEU A 14 50.84 27.41 1.11
CA LEU A 14 50.04 27.13 -0.08
C LEU A 14 50.57 25.90 -0.84
N THR A 15 51.89 25.71 -0.87
CA THR A 15 52.53 24.54 -1.51
C THR A 15 52.22 23.24 -0.76
N GLU A 16 52.10 23.30 0.57
CA GLU A 16 51.74 22.16 1.42
C GLU A 16 50.27 21.73 1.21
N MET A 17 49.36 22.69 1.01
CA MET A 17 47.94 22.43 0.72
C MET A 17 47.73 21.71 -0.62
N TYR A 18 48.55 22.02 -1.64
CA TYR A 18 48.52 21.32 -2.93
C TYR A 18 49.07 19.89 -2.86
N ARG A 19 50.03 19.62 -1.96
CA ARG A 19 50.47 18.24 -1.68
C ARG A 19 49.39 17.44 -0.97
N GLN A 20 48.64 18.08 -0.07
CA GLN A 20 47.53 17.45 0.64
C GLN A 20 46.35 17.15 -0.28
N GLN A 21 46.03 18.04 -1.22
CA GLN A 21 44.95 17.81 -2.18
C GLN A 21 45.24 16.63 -3.13
N ARG A 22 46.51 16.37 -3.47
CA ARG A 22 46.91 15.17 -4.25
C ARG A 22 46.82 13.87 -3.43
N ALA A 23 47.21 13.89 -2.16
CA ALA A 23 47.13 12.72 -1.27
C ALA A 23 45.68 12.30 -0.97
N ILE A 24 44.74 13.26 -0.92
CA ILE A 24 43.31 12.98 -0.73
C ILE A 24 42.70 12.25 -1.93
N VAL A 25 43.18 12.51 -3.16
CA VAL A 25 42.71 11.81 -4.38
C VAL A 25 43.19 10.36 -4.40
N GLU A 26 44.40 10.07 -3.91
CA GLU A 26 44.88 8.68 -3.75
C GLU A 26 44.14 7.93 -2.62
N GLN A 27 43.92 8.58 -1.47
CA GLN A 27 43.14 7.99 -0.36
C GLN A 27 41.70 7.67 -0.78
N SER A 28 41.10 8.50 -1.66
CA SER A 28 39.75 8.26 -2.18
C SER A 28 39.65 7.02 -3.08
N ARG A 29 40.75 6.57 -3.71
CA ARG A 29 40.76 5.34 -4.52
C ARG A 29 40.81 4.06 -3.68
N GLU A 30 41.44 4.11 -2.51
CA GLU A 30 41.46 2.96 -1.59
C GLU A 30 40.11 2.76 -0.90
N ILE A 31 39.40 3.85 -0.58
CA ILE A 31 38.03 3.79 -0.03
C ILE A 31 37.05 3.21 -1.07
N GLN A 32 37.25 3.45 -2.37
CA GLN A 32 36.43 2.83 -3.43
C GLN A 32 36.69 1.32 -3.55
N LYS A 33 37.91 0.85 -3.32
CA LYS A 33 38.24 -0.58 -3.40
C LYS A 33 37.76 -1.37 -2.16
N ALA A 34 37.76 -0.75 -0.98
CA ALA A 34 37.16 -1.32 0.23
C ALA A 34 35.62 -1.36 0.16
N THR A 35 34.99 -0.43 -0.55
CA THR A 35 33.54 -0.43 -0.79
C THR A 35 33.10 -1.42 -1.87
N GLN A 36 34.03 -2.04 -2.62
CA GLN A 36 33.71 -3.02 -3.67
C GLN A 36 33.71 -4.48 -3.19
N THR A 37 34.28 -4.78 -2.02
CA THR A 37 34.23 -6.15 -1.41
C THR A 37 33.14 -6.27 -0.34
N GLY A 38 32.59 -5.15 0.14
CA GLY A 38 31.32 -5.10 0.83
C GLY A 38 30.20 -5.09 -0.20
N GLN A 39 29.81 -6.27 -0.64
CA GLN A 39 28.70 -6.58 -1.52
C GLN A 39 27.40 -5.98 -0.96
N VAL A 40 27.19 -4.69 -1.19
CA VAL A 40 25.86 -4.08 -1.18
C VAL A 40 25.25 -4.53 -2.50
N GLU A 41 24.80 -5.78 -2.50
CA GLU A 41 23.95 -6.30 -3.54
C GLU A 41 22.78 -5.34 -3.68
N SER A 42 22.77 -4.68 -4.83
CA SER A 42 21.74 -3.79 -5.31
C SER A 42 20.41 -4.52 -5.30
N THR A 43 19.73 -4.50 -4.16
CA THR A 43 18.29 -4.72 -4.04
C THR A 43 17.55 -3.44 -4.45
N GLN A 44 17.91 -2.92 -5.62
CA GLN A 44 17.06 -2.04 -6.41
C GLN A 44 16.49 -2.89 -7.56
N SER A 45 15.59 -3.81 -7.24
CA SER A 45 14.52 -4.26 -8.14
C SER A 45 13.65 -5.27 -7.42
N THR A 46 12.92 -4.79 -6.43
CA THR A 46 11.50 -5.10 -6.25
C THR A 46 11.10 -4.30 -5.02
N LEU A 47 10.70 -3.05 -5.28
CA LEU A 47 9.39 -2.66 -4.78
C LEU A 47 8.44 -3.71 -5.38
N ALA A 48 8.40 -4.88 -4.75
CA ALA A 48 7.19 -5.61 -4.68
C ALA A 48 6.27 -4.62 -3.96
N SER A 49 5.60 -3.79 -4.75
CA SER A 49 4.18 -4.01 -4.89
C SER A 49 3.97 -5.53 -4.95
N GLY A 50 4.06 -6.18 -3.78
CA GLY A 50 3.06 -7.16 -3.46
C GLY A 50 1.80 -6.34 -3.59
N SER A 51 1.26 -6.30 -4.81
CA SER A 51 -0.18 -6.42 -4.97
C SER A 51 -0.56 -7.36 -3.86
N VAL A 52 -1.20 -6.82 -2.82
CA VAL A 52 -1.79 -7.66 -1.81
C VAL A 52 -2.62 -8.62 -2.64
N GLN A 53 -2.11 -9.85 -2.82
CA GLN A 53 -2.78 -10.92 -3.56
C GLN A 53 -3.87 -11.47 -2.62
N GLY A 54 -4.57 -10.58 -1.93
CA GLY A 54 -5.86 -10.80 -1.33
C GLY A 54 -6.87 -10.14 -2.25
N ALA A 55 -8.07 -10.72 -2.31
CA ALA A 55 -9.18 -10.09 -3.01
C ALA A 55 -9.22 -8.60 -2.67
N GLY A 56 -9.22 -7.73 -3.69
CA GLY A 56 -9.32 -6.31 -3.46
C GLY A 56 -10.61 -6.00 -2.70
N PHE A 57 -10.66 -4.89 -1.98
CA PHE A 57 -11.88 -4.50 -1.26
C PHE A 57 -13.13 -4.53 -2.19
N GLY A 58 -12.96 -4.08 -3.44
CA GLY A 58 -14.00 -4.16 -4.46
C GLY A 58 -14.41 -5.58 -4.85
N ASP A 59 -13.46 -6.53 -4.90
CA ASP A 59 -13.75 -7.94 -5.15
C ASP A 59 -14.56 -8.57 -4.00
N VAL A 60 -14.16 -8.28 -2.76
CA VAL A 60 -14.89 -8.72 -1.56
C VAL A 60 -16.30 -8.14 -1.54
N LEU A 61 -16.44 -6.84 -1.87
CA LEU A 61 -17.75 -6.19 -1.95
C LEU A 61 -18.62 -6.80 -3.06
N ASN A 62 -18.06 -7.06 -4.25
CA ASN A 62 -18.77 -7.71 -5.35
C ASN A 62 -19.21 -9.13 -4.97
N GLN A 63 -18.33 -9.90 -4.34
CA GLN A 63 -18.67 -11.22 -3.82
C GLN A 63 -19.82 -11.13 -2.83
N PHE A 64 -19.75 -10.21 -1.87
CA PHE A 64 -20.79 -10.03 -0.86
C PHE A 64 -22.14 -9.66 -1.47
N VAL A 65 -22.18 -8.75 -2.45
CA VAL A 65 -23.41 -8.43 -3.19
C VAL A 65 -23.96 -9.67 -3.92
N GLY A 66 -23.08 -10.47 -4.53
CA GLY A 66 -23.44 -11.73 -5.14
C GLY A 66 -24.04 -12.74 -4.14
N GLU A 67 -23.47 -12.84 -2.95
CA GLU A 67 -23.96 -13.71 -1.88
C GLU A 67 -25.33 -13.27 -1.36
N VAL A 68 -25.54 -11.97 -1.15
CA VAL A 68 -26.86 -11.42 -0.75
C VAL A 68 -27.90 -11.73 -1.82
N ASN A 69 -27.57 -11.56 -3.11
CA ASN A 69 -28.47 -11.91 -4.20
C ASN A 69 -28.81 -13.41 -4.24
N GLN A 70 -27.81 -14.29 -4.03
CA GLN A 70 -28.07 -15.73 -3.91
C GLN A 70 -28.99 -16.05 -2.73
N LYS A 71 -28.75 -15.47 -1.56
CA LYS A 71 -29.62 -15.67 -0.38
C LYS A 71 -31.05 -15.19 -0.64
N GLN A 72 -31.22 -14.05 -1.32
CA GLN A 72 -32.54 -13.54 -1.70
C GLN A 72 -33.27 -14.48 -2.66
N LEU A 73 -32.56 -15.04 -3.65
CA LEU A 73 -33.12 -15.98 -4.61
C LEU A 73 -33.48 -17.31 -3.94
N ALA A 74 -32.59 -17.82 -3.08
CA ALA A 74 -32.82 -19.04 -2.30
C ALA A 74 -34.02 -18.89 -1.36
N SER A 75 -34.16 -17.75 -0.68
CA SER A 75 -35.34 -17.43 0.14
C SER A 75 -36.63 -17.44 -0.69
N SER A 76 -36.60 -16.76 -1.84
CA SER A 76 -37.75 -16.69 -2.75
C SER A 76 -38.14 -18.08 -3.28
N GLN A 77 -37.16 -18.91 -3.58
CA GLN A 77 -37.38 -20.28 -4.03
C GLN A 77 -37.90 -21.17 -2.90
N ALA A 78 -37.34 -21.09 -1.70
CA ALA A 78 -37.82 -21.83 -0.54
C ALA A 78 -39.28 -21.50 -0.19
N VAL A 79 -39.66 -20.22 -0.31
CA VAL A 79 -41.05 -19.78 -0.14
C VAL A 79 -41.95 -20.35 -1.24
N ASN A 80 -41.53 -20.28 -2.50
CA ASN A 80 -42.30 -20.84 -3.62
C ASN A 80 -42.50 -22.35 -3.47
N ASP A 81 -41.45 -23.07 -3.11
CA ASP A 81 -41.47 -24.52 -2.95
C ASP A 81 -42.36 -24.94 -1.78
N LEU A 82 -42.33 -24.19 -0.66
CA LEU A 82 -43.22 -24.37 0.47
C LEU A 82 -44.70 -24.17 0.08
N ILE A 83 -45.01 -23.09 -0.65
CA ILE A 83 -46.38 -22.80 -1.10
C ILE A 83 -46.85 -23.80 -2.17
N SER A 84 -45.92 -24.32 -2.99
CA SER A 84 -46.19 -25.32 -4.02
C SER A 84 -46.39 -26.73 -3.45
N GLY A 85 -46.25 -26.91 -2.13
CA GLY A 85 -46.43 -28.21 -1.48
C GLY A 85 -45.27 -29.18 -1.68
N LYS A 86 -44.09 -28.71 -2.09
CA LYS A 86 -42.88 -29.54 -2.05
C LYS A 86 -42.50 -29.82 -0.59
N GLU A 87 -41.87 -30.97 -0.33
CA GLU A 87 -41.40 -31.38 0.99
C GLU A 87 -40.18 -30.56 1.43
N ILE A 88 -40.37 -29.26 1.67
CA ILE A 88 -39.40 -28.43 2.39
C ILE A 88 -39.97 -28.15 3.78
N PRO A 89 -39.22 -28.41 4.86
CA PRO A 89 -39.67 -28.05 6.19
C PRO A 89 -39.90 -26.54 6.30
N LEU A 90 -41.06 -26.13 6.84
CA LEU A 90 -41.41 -24.72 7.05
C LEU A 90 -40.31 -23.92 7.76
N HIS A 91 -39.67 -24.52 8.78
CA HIS A 91 -38.60 -23.87 9.53
C HIS A 91 -37.39 -23.54 8.65
N GLN A 92 -37.06 -24.40 7.67
CA GLN A 92 -35.96 -24.15 6.74
C GLN A 92 -36.26 -22.95 5.83
N ALA A 93 -37.49 -22.83 5.35
CA ALA A 93 -37.92 -21.66 4.56
C ALA A 93 -37.86 -20.37 5.39
N MET A 94 -38.33 -20.42 6.65
CA MET A 94 -38.24 -19.30 7.59
C MET A 94 -36.78 -18.87 7.85
N ILE A 95 -35.89 -19.82 8.12
CA ILE A 95 -34.46 -19.57 8.34
C ILE A 95 -33.85 -18.91 7.10
N THR A 96 -34.10 -19.47 5.92
CA THR A 96 -33.56 -18.94 4.66
C THR A 96 -34.05 -17.50 4.41
N MET A 97 -35.31 -17.21 4.76
CA MET A 97 -35.88 -15.87 4.68
C MET A 97 -35.23 -14.90 5.67
N GLN A 98 -35.02 -15.32 6.92
CA GLN A 98 -34.34 -14.50 7.93
C GLN A 98 -32.88 -14.24 7.57
N GLU A 99 -32.16 -15.25 7.07
CA GLU A 99 -30.80 -15.07 6.60
C GLU A 99 -30.71 -14.04 5.46
N ALA A 100 -31.60 -14.14 4.47
CA ALA A 100 -31.65 -13.18 3.37
C ALA A 100 -31.93 -11.75 3.88
N GLY A 101 -32.87 -11.61 4.81
CA GLY A 101 -33.20 -10.32 5.42
C GLY A 101 -32.02 -9.70 6.19
N VAL A 102 -31.35 -10.48 7.04
CA VAL A 102 -30.18 -10.00 7.81
C VAL A 102 -29.01 -9.66 6.88
N ALA A 103 -28.73 -10.50 5.88
CA ALA A 103 -27.67 -10.24 4.91
C ALA A 103 -27.93 -8.97 4.08
N PHE A 104 -29.18 -8.75 3.66
CA PHE A 104 -29.57 -7.52 2.97
C PHE A 104 -29.42 -6.29 3.86
N GLN A 105 -29.84 -6.37 5.12
CA GLN A 105 -29.68 -5.25 6.05
C GLN A 105 -28.21 -4.88 6.26
N LEU A 106 -27.34 -5.88 6.38
CA LEU A 106 -25.89 -5.67 6.41
C LEU A 106 -25.37 -4.97 5.15
N MET A 107 -25.87 -5.35 3.95
CA MET A 107 -25.51 -4.70 2.70
C MET A 107 -25.89 -3.22 2.65
N VAL A 108 -27.07 -2.87 3.17
CA VAL A 108 -27.49 -1.48 3.24
C VAL A 108 -26.54 -0.68 4.15
N GLU A 109 -26.15 -1.22 5.30
CA GLU A 109 -25.19 -0.58 6.19
C GLU A 109 -23.82 -0.38 5.52
N VAL A 110 -23.30 -1.41 4.85
CA VAL A 110 -22.04 -1.32 4.10
C VAL A 110 -22.13 -0.27 2.99
N ARG A 111 -23.23 -0.24 2.23
CA ARG A 111 -23.47 0.79 1.21
C ARG A 111 -23.44 2.19 1.81
N ASN A 112 -24.12 2.40 2.94
CA ASN A 112 -24.16 3.69 3.62
C ASN A 112 -22.74 4.12 4.05
N LYS A 113 -21.96 3.20 4.62
CA LYS A 113 -20.57 3.46 5.05
C LYS A 113 -19.63 3.77 3.90
N LEU A 114 -19.84 3.16 2.74
CA LEU A 114 -19.09 3.50 1.54
C LEU A 114 -19.42 4.89 1.00
N LEU A 115 -20.70 5.26 1.01
CA LEU A 115 -21.11 6.62 0.64
C LEU A 115 -20.58 7.67 1.62
N GLU A 116 -20.59 7.36 2.92
CA GLU A 116 -20.00 8.23 3.96
C GLU A 116 -18.48 8.37 3.76
N GLY A 117 -17.74 7.27 3.61
CA GLY A 117 -16.29 7.30 3.40
C GLY A 117 -15.87 8.01 2.10
N TYR A 118 -16.65 7.86 1.03
CA TYR A 118 -16.44 8.62 -0.20
C TYR A 118 -16.64 10.13 0.00
N GLN A 119 -17.69 10.52 0.73
CA GLN A 119 -17.95 11.93 1.06
C GLN A 119 -16.87 12.52 1.97
N ASP A 120 -16.35 11.75 2.92
CA ASP A 120 -15.28 12.20 3.84
C ASP A 120 -13.95 12.43 3.10
N LEU A 121 -13.57 11.50 2.21
CA LEU A 121 -12.40 11.67 1.34
C LEU A 121 -12.47 12.94 0.49
N MET A 122 -13.65 13.27 -0.07
CA MET A 122 -13.85 14.51 -0.83
C MET A 122 -13.74 15.77 0.05
N ARG A 123 -14.17 15.71 1.31
CA ARG A 123 -14.06 16.83 2.26
C ARG A 123 -12.63 17.07 2.77
N MET A 124 -11.76 16.06 2.75
CA MET A 124 -10.34 16.23 3.11
C MET A 124 -9.49 16.91 2.04
N GLN A 125 -9.91 16.88 0.77
CA GLN A 125 -9.11 17.39 -0.36
C GLN A 125 -9.40 18.84 -0.77
N ILE A 126 -10.38 19.50 -0.13
CA ILE A 126 -10.62 20.95 -0.27
C ILE A 126 -9.99 21.72 0.88
#